data_AF-A0A2A2AEA0-F1
#
_entry.id   AF-A0A2A2AEA0-F1
#
_cell.length_a   1.000
_cell.length_b   1.000
_cell.length_c   1.000
_cell.angle_alpha   90.00
_cell.angle_beta   90.00
_cell.angle_gamma   90.00
#
_symmetry.space_group_name_H-M   'P 1'
#
loop_
_entity.id
_entity.type
_entity.pdbx_description
1 polymer ?
#
loop_
_entity_poly.entity_id
_entity_poly.type
_entity_poly.pdbx_seq_one_letter_code
_entity_poly.pdbx_strand_id
1 'polypeptide(L)'
;MAQSAPGPAPHAPQARAPRRARAGAAAAASAAAAAGAPRHSGRKTQVRRSGIHGKGVYALRDLEPGERILEYKGERISWREAQRRHARKDGDPCHTFYFQTEQGPVIDGGVQGNSARWINHSCEPNCETEEDEQGRVFIVAIVPIEAGQELFYDYALEIDEPLTAELKRDYACLCGSAQCRGTLLKTRRPRAKAKAKPQRQRRSTEGRA
;
A
#
# COMPACT_ATOMS: atom_id res chain seq x y z
N MET A 1 22.16 -18.51 30.88
CA MET A 1 21.55 -17.45 30.06
C MET A 1 21.33 -18.03 28.67
N ALA A 2 20.15 -18.60 28.41
CA ALA A 2 19.82 -19.11 27.08
C ALA A 2 19.43 -17.91 26.23
N GLN A 3 20.31 -17.53 25.29
CA GLN A 3 19.97 -16.57 24.25
C GLN A 3 18.96 -17.28 23.34
N SER A 4 17.69 -16.91 23.47
CA SER A 4 16.63 -17.32 22.55
C SER A 4 17.09 -16.99 21.14
N ALA A 5 17.14 -18.00 20.27
CA ALA A 5 17.42 -17.79 18.86
C ALA A 5 16.43 -16.76 18.30
N PRO A 6 16.85 -15.83 17.41
CA PRO A 6 15.92 -14.96 16.73
C PRO A 6 14.90 -15.82 15.99
N GLY A 7 13.61 -15.56 16.24
CA GLY A 7 12.52 -16.21 15.52
C GLY A 7 12.65 -15.98 14.01
N PRO A 8 11.92 -16.75 13.18
CA PRO A 8 11.95 -16.56 11.74
C PRO A 8 11.67 -15.09 11.39
N ALA A 9 12.44 -14.52 10.47
CA ALA A 9 12.22 -13.16 9.99
C ALA A 9 10.74 -13.04 9.54
N PRO A 10 10.02 -11.99 9.97
CA PRO A 10 8.63 -11.79 9.56
C PRO A 10 8.55 -11.72 8.04
N HIS A 11 7.41 -12.17 7.47
CA HIS A 11 7.20 -12.02 6.03
C HIS A 11 7.34 -10.56 5.62
N ALA A 12 7.97 -10.33 4.46
CA ALA A 12 8.17 -8.98 3.94
C ALA A 12 6.81 -8.26 3.88
N PRO A 13 6.60 -7.15 4.60
CA PRO A 13 5.38 -6.37 4.43
C PRO A 13 5.35 -5.83 3.00
N GLN A 14 4.15 -5.79 2.42
CA GLN A 14 3.95 -5.33 1.05
C GLN A 14 2.84 -4.29 1.02
N ALA A 15 3.08 -3.20 0.30
CA ALA A 15 2.02 -2.24 0.03
C ALA A 15 1.02 -2.87 -0.95
N ARG A 16 -0.27 -2.67 -0.68
CA ARG A 16 -1.35 -3.12 -1.56
C ARG A 16 -2.18 -1.90 -1.95
N ALA A 17 -2.55 -1.82 -3.22
CA ALA A 17 -3.56 -0.87 -3.64
C ALA A 17 -4.85 -1.13 -2.83
N PRO A 18 -5.49 -0.10 -2.24
CA PRO A 18 -6.81 -0.28 -1.66
C PRO A 18 -7.77 -0.71 -2.77
N ARG A 19 -8.52 -1.79 -2.54
CA ARG A 19 -9.58 -2.21 -3.45
C ARG A 19 -10.57 -1.05 -3.60
N ARG A 20 -10.79 -0.58 -4.83
CA ARG A 20 -11.88 0.36 -5.11
C ARG A 20 -13.19 -0.25 -4.60
N ALA A 21 -13.84 0.42 -3.65
CA ALA A 21 -15.29 0.26 -3.53
C ALA A 21 -15.87 0.73 -4.88
N ARG A 22 -16.72 -0.08 -5.51
CA ARG A 22 -17.47 0.37 -6.70
C ARG A 22 -18.17 1.67 -6.32
N ALA A 23 -17.75 2.78 -6.90
CA ALA A 23 -18.41 4.05 -6.71
C ALA A 23 -19.84 3.91 -7.27
N GLY A 24 -20.83 4.01 -6.38
CA GLY A 24 -22.21 4.27 -6.77
C GLY A 24 -22.25 5.66 -7.40
N ALA A 25 -22.84 5.76 -8.59
CA ALA A 25 -23.01 7.00 -9.30
C ALA A 25 -23.84 8.00 -8.48
N ALA A 26 -23.32 9.22 -8.32
CA ALA A 26 -24.12 10.40 -8.07
C ALA A 26 -23.58 11.54 -8.95
N ALA A 27 -24.31 11.85 -10.03
CA ALA A 27 -24.28 13.12 -10.76
C ALA A 27 -25.16 14.15 -10.00
N ALA A 28 -25.09 15.48 -10.11
CA ALA A 28 -24.44 16.51 -10.94
C ALA A 28 -24.24 17.76 -10.03
N ALA A 29 -23.49 18.83 -10.30
CA ALA A 29 -23.42 19.79 -11.42
C ALA A 29 -22.10 20.60 -11.29
N SER A 30 -21.54 21.35 -12.24
CA SER A 30 -22.11 22.13 -13.34
C SER A 30 -21.08 22.29 -14.48
N ALA A 31 -21.59 22.46 -15.70
CA ALA A 31 -20.81 22.80 -16.89
C ALA A 31 -20.53 24.30 -16.96
N ALA A 32 -19.25 24.68 -16.96
CA ALA A 32 -18.75 25.91 -17.57
C ALA A 32 -17.26 25.78 -17.91
N ALA A 33 -16.92 26.18 -19.13
CA ALA A 33 -15.59 26.42 -19.68
C ALA A 33 -14.71 25.20 -20.02
N ALA A 34 -15.03 24.59 -21.17
CA ALA A 34 -14.00 24.12 -22.09
C ALA A 34 -13.15 25.32 -22.57
N ALA A 35 -12.04 25.58 -21.90
CA ALA A 35 -10.99 26.46 -22.37
C ALA A 35 -9.64 25.87 -21.94
N GLY A 36 -8.88 25.38 -22.92
CA GLY A 36 -7.54 24.79 -22.84
C GLY A 36 -6.93 24.62 -21.45
N ALA A 37 -7.08 23.42 -20.87
CA ALA A 37 -6.26 23.01 -19.75
C ALA A 37 -4.78 23.20 -20.16
N PRO A 38 -3.95 23.92 -19.37
CA PRO A 38 -2.55 24.10 -19.70
C PRO A 38 -1.90 22.73 -19.86
N ARG A 39 -1.35 22.47 -21.05
CA ARG A 39 -0.53 21.28 -21.28
C ARG A 39 0.76 21.48 -20.50
N HIS A 40 0.77 21.04 -19.25
CA HIS A 40 1.95 21.11 -18.39
C HIS A 40 3.03 20.18 -18.94
N SER A 41 3.89 20.71 -19.81
CA SER A 41 5.07 20.02 -20.36
C SER A 41 6.24 19.96 -19.38
N GLY A 42 6.05 20.43 -18.14
CA GLY A 42 7.03 20.40 -17.06
C GLY A 42 6.97 19.10 -16.25
N ARG A 43 8.08 18.80 -15.57
CA ARG A 43 8.12 17.74 -14.54
C ARG A 43 7.08 18.05 -13.46
N LYS A 44 6.19 17.08 -13.18
CA LYS A 44 5.15 17.23 -12.14
C LYS A 44 5.72 17.18 -10.73
N THR A 45 6.84 16.49 -10.53
CA THR A 45 7.37 16.19 -9.19
C THR A 45 8.89 16.25 -9.07
N GLN A 46 9.35 16.40 -7.83
CA GLN A 46 10.76 16.37 -7.43
C GLN A 46 10.95 15.56 -6.15
N VAL A 47 12.08 14.87 -6.02
CA VAL A 47 12.48 14.20 -4.77
C VAL A 47 13.28 15.18 -3.91
N ARG A 48 12.92 15.30 -2.63
CA ARG A 48 13.63 16.12 -1.63
C ARG A 48 13.79 15.33 -0.33
N ARG A 49 14.51 15.88 0.65
CA ARG A 49 14.53 15.33 2.01
C ARG A 49 13.14 15.54 2.63
N SER A 50 12.54 14.47 3.14
CA SER A 50 11.22 14.56 3.78
C SER A 50 11.35 15.04 5.22
N GLY A 51 10.34 15.79 5.69
CA GLY A 51 10.19 16.12 7.10
C GLY A 51 9.76 14.92 7.96
N ILE A 52 9.25 13.85 7.33
CA ILE A 52 8.72 12.66 8.02
C ILE A 52 9.75 11.55 8.03
N HIS A 53 10.26 11.16 6.86
CA HIS A 53 11.19 10.04 6.76
C HIS A 53 12.06 10.12 5.52
N GLY A 54 13.39 10.11 5.69
CA GLY A 54 14.36 10.00 4.60
C GLY A 54 14.12 10.97 3.44
N LYS A 55 13.61 10.45 2.32
CA LYS A 55 13.25 11.21 1.12
C LYS A 55 11.75 11.23 0.94
N GLY A 56 11.26 12.28 0.29
CA GLY A 56 9.85 12.48 -0.07
C GLY A 56 9.71 12.92 -1.52
N VAL A 57 8.52 12.77 -2.09
CA VAL A 57 8.18 13.28 -3.42
C VAL A 57 7.26 14.48 -3.27
N TYR A 58 7.62 15.59 -3.91
CA TYR A 58 6.93 16.87 -3.79
C TYR A 58 6.35 17.30 -5.13
N ALA A 59 5.16 17.90 -5.10
CA ALA A 59 4.55 18.53 -6.25
C ALA A 59 5.37 19.77 -6.68
N LEU A 60 5.61 19.92 -7.99
CA LEU A 60 6.28 21.09 -8.57
C LEU A 60 5.29 22.12 -9.14
N ARG A 61 4.03 21.74 -9.24
CA ARG A 61 2.90 22.55 -9.69
C ARG A 61 1.66 22.07 -8.96
N ASP A 62 0.58 22.82 -9.08
CA ASP A 62 -0.72 22.39 -8.59
C ASP A 62 -1.19 21.15 -9.37
N LEU A 63 -1.75 20.17 -8.65
CA LEU A 63 -2.26 18.91 -9.17
C LEU A 63 -3.73 18.77 -8.80
N GLU A 64 -4.54 18.41 -9.78
CA GLU A 64 -5.98 18.27 -9.62
C GLU A 64 -6.36 16.87 -9.13
N PRO A 65 -7.48 16.72 -8.38
CA PRO A 65 -8.04 15.41 -8.08
C PRO A 65 -8.27 14.56 -9.34
N GLY A 66 -7.93 13.26 -9.26
CA GLY A 66 -8.00 12.33 -10.38
C GLY A 66 -6.81 12.39 -11.34
N GLU A 67 -5.87 13.33 -11.16
CA GLU A 67 -4.70 13.41 -12.02
C GLU A 67 -3.71 12.27 -11.74
N ARG A 68 -3.36 11.48 -12.76
CA ARG A 68 -2.23 10.54 -12.69
C ARG A 68 -0.91 11.31 -12.66
N ILE A 69 -0.21 11.22 -11.52
CA ILE A 69 0.99 11.99 -11.25
C ILE A 69 2.23 11.25 -11.76
N LEU A 70 2.37 9.97 -11.41
CA LEU A 70 3.50 9.12 -11.78
C LEU A 70 3.14 7.63 -11.70
N GLU A 71 3.83 6.81 -12.49
CA GLU A 71 3.77 5.35 -12.42
C GLU A 71 4.73 4.84 -11.33
N TYR A 72 4.36 3.80 -10.59
CA TYR A 72 5.26 3.08 -9.69
C TYR A 72 6.02 2.01 -10.48
N LYS A 73 7.30 2.27 -10.79
CA LYS A 73 8.13 1.38 -11.62
C LYS A 73 9.07 0.53 -10.77
N GLY A 74 9.43 -0.62 -11.31
CA GLY A 74 10.40 -1.55 -10.74
C GLY A 74 10.38 -2.90 -11.47
N GLU A 75 11.24 -3.81 -11.04
CA GLU A 75 11.25 -5.19 -11.54
C GLU A 75 9.99 -5.94 -11.08
N ARG A 76 9.31 -6.64 -12.01
CA ARG A 76 8.16 -7.49 -11.66
C ARG A 76 8.65 -8.89 -11.27
N ILE A 77 8.38 -9.29 -10.04
CA ILE A 77 8.83 -10.54 -9.45
C ILE A 77 7.66 -11.30 -8.81
N SER A 78 7.85 -12.61 -8.57
CA SER A 78 6.87 -13.40 -7.82
C SER A 78 6.90 -13.06 -6.32
N TRP A 79 5.83 -13.38 -5.59
CA TRP A 79 5.83 -13.23 -4.13
C TRP A 79 6.92 -14.05 -3.44
N ARG A 80 7.18 -15.27 -3.93
CA ARG A 80 8.26 -16.14 -3.42
C ARG A 80 9.63 -15.51 -3.62
N GLU A 81 9.83 -14.84 -4.76
CA GLU A 81 11.06 -14.08 -5.05
C GLU A 81 11.23 -12.91 -4.08
N ALA A 82 10.17 -12.12 -3.88
CA ALA A 82 10.18 -10.98 -2.96
C ALA A 82 10.55 -11.42 -1.53
N GLN A 83 9.94 -12.50 -1.03
CA GLN A 83 10.30 -13.07 0.28
C GLN A 83 11.75 -13.55 0.34
N ARG A 84 12.25 -14.22 -0.71
CA ARG A 84 13.64 -14.68 -0.74
C ARG A 84 14.62 -13.52 -0.70
N ARG A 85 14.35 -12.44 -1.45
CA ARG A 85 15.17 -11.22 -1.44
C ARG A 85 15.13 -10.54 -0.08
N HIS A 86 13.95 -10.48 0.53
CA HIS A 86 13.77 -9.92 1.86
C HIS A 86 14.58 -10.65 2.93
N ALA A 87 14.49 -11.99 2.96
CA ALA A 87 15.20 -12.82 3.94
C ALA A 87 16.73 -12.73 3.84
N ARG A 88 17.26 -12.27 2.70
CA ARG A 88 18.70 -12.07 2.45
C ARG A 88 19.16 -10.63 2.66
N LYS A 89 18.24 -9.71 2.97
CA LYS A 89 18.55 -8.29 3.08
C LYS A 89 19.20 -8.03 4.43
N ASP A 90 20.46 -7.60 4.41
CA ASP A 90 21.11 -7.01 5.57
C ASP A 90 20.57 -5.59 5.80
N GLY A 91 20.18 -5.25 7.03
CA GLY A 91 19.66 -3.93 7.40
C GLY A 91 18.23 -3.96 7.93
N ASP A 92 17.53 -2.82 7.86
CA ASP A 92 16.17 -2.68 8.39
C ASP A 92 15.17 -3.58 7.62
N PRO A 93 14.62 -4.62 8.28
CA PRO A 93 13.63 -5.50 7.66
C PRO A 93 12.29 -4.78 7.43
N CYS A 94 12.02 -3.66 8.10
CA CYS A 94 10.75 -2.95 7.96
C CYS A 94 10.71 -2.08 6.69
N HIS A 95 11.87 -1.77 6.09
CA HIS A 95 11.95 -0.93 4.90
C HIS A 95 11.97 -1.75 3.61
N THR A 96 10.84 -1.86 2.92
CA THR A 96 10.72 -2.53 1.62
C THR A 96 10.16 -1.58 0.54
N PHE A 97 10.49 -1.84 -0.72
CA PHE A 97 9.93 -1.13 -1.88
C PHE A 97 8.98 -2.03 -2.68
N TYR A 98 8.40 -3.02 -2.02
CA TYR A 98 7.52 -4.01 -2.64
C TYR A 98 6.09 -3.47 -2.76
N PHE A 99 5.60 -3.45 -3.98
CA PHE A 99 4.22 -3.11 -4.30
C PHE A 99 3.51 -4.33 -4.89
N GLN A 100 2.45 -4.79 -4.25
CA GLN A 100 1.67 -5.91 -4.73
C GLN A 100 0.57 -5.44 -5.68
N THR A 101 0.57 -5.98 -6.88
CA THR A 101 -0.48 -5.72 -7.87
C THR A 101 -1.64 -6.70 -7.67
N GLU A 102 -2.84 -6.31 -8.09
CA GLU A 102 -4.04 -7.16 -8.12
C GLU A 102 -3.88 -8.31 -9.13
N GLN A 103 -3.18 -8.07 -10.24
CA GLN A 103 -2.90 -9.08 -11.27
C GLN A 103 -1.90 -10.17 -10.85
N GLY A 104 -1.35 -10.11 -9.63
CA GLY A 104 -0.52 -11.18 -9.06
C GLY A 104 0.97 -10.88 -8.82
N PRO A 105 1.72 -10.25 -9.74
CA PRO A 105 3.13 -9.97 -9.50
C PRO A 105 3.35 -8.91 -8.40
N VAL A 106 4.56 -8.88 -7.87
CA VAL A 106 5.07 -7.82 -6.99
C VAL A 106 6.04 -6.96 -7.80
N ILE A 107 5.92 -5.65 -7.67
CA ILE A 107 6.89 -4.70 -8.21
C ILE A 107 7.94 -4.43 -7.13
N ASP A 108 9.20 -4.71 -7.42
CA ASP A 108 10.36 -4.35 -6.60
C ASP A 108 10.90 -2.99 -7.06
N GLY A 109 10.49 -1.90 -6.38
CA GLY A 109 10.97 -0.55 -6.65
C GLY A 109 12.45 -0.31 -6.27
N GLY A 110 13.08 -1.28 -5.60
CA GLY A 110 14.51 -1.26 -5.32
C GLY A 110 15.34 -1.53 -6.58
N VAL A 111 14.81 -2.33 -7.51
CA VAL A 111 15.49 -2.74 -8.74
C VAL A 111 14.83 -2.08 -9.95
N GLN A 112 15.59 -1.27 -10.68
CA GLN A 112 15.12 -0.54 -11.87
C GLN A 112 13.86 0.33 -11.61
N GLY A 113 13.70 0.81 -10.37
CA GLY A 113 12.58 1.68 -10.00
C GLY A 113 12.75 3.14 -10.39
N ASN A 114 11.78 3.96 -10.02
CA ASN A 114 11.79 5.41 -10.25
C ASN A 114 11.57 6.20 -8.94
N SER A 115 11.30 7.51 -9.05
CA SER A 115 11.07 8.37 -7.90
C SER A 115 9.86 7.99 -7.04
N ALA A 116 8.90 7.23 -7.57
CA ALA A 116 7.68 6.83 -6.86
C ALA A 116 7.97 6.05 -5.56
N ARG A 117 9.09 5.32 -5.51
CA ARG A 117 9.52 4.56 -4.32
C ARG A 117 9.81 5.44 -3.09
N TRP A 118 9.96 6.75 -3.28
CA TRP A 118 10.19 7.71 -2.20
C TRP A 118 8.91 8.41 -1.73
N ILE A 119 7.74 8.03 -2.23
CA ILE A 119 6.48 8.56 -1.68
C ILE A 119 6.26 7.93 -0.31
N ASN A 120 6.06 8.76 0.70
CA ASN A 120 5.89 8.34 2.08
C ASN A 120 4.45 7.93 2.39
N HIS A 121 4.29 7.28 3.53
CA HIS A 121 2.99 6.96 4.08
C HIS A 121 2.35 8.15 4.81
N SER A 122 1.04 8.32 4.63
CA SER A 122 0.19 9.07 5.57
C SER A 122 -1.10 8.31 5.85
N CYS A 123 -1.58 8.40 7.09
CA CYS A 123 -2.92 7.93 7.47
C CYS A 123 -4.04 8.85 6.94
N GLU A 124 -3.71 10.10 6.63
CA GLU A 124 -4.55 11.06 5.90
C GLU A 124 -3.80 11.42 4.59
N PRO A 125 -3.84 10.55 3.57
CA PRO A 125 -3.10 10.74 2.34
C PRO A 125 -3.76 11.76 1.41
N ASN A 126 -2.97 12.34 0.50
CA ASN A 126 -3.45 13.17 -0.60
C ASN A 126 -3.40 12.45 -1.97
N CYS A 127 -2.86 11.23 -2.01
CA CYS A 127 -2.83 10.36 -3.17
C CYS A 127 -3.40 8.96 -2.88
N GLU A 128 -3.91 8.31 -3.92
CA GLU A 128 -4.21 6.88 -3.96
C GLU A 128 -3.41 6.18 -5.07
N THR A 129 -3.50 4.85 -5.11
CA THR A 129 -2.90 4.03 -6.17
C THR A 129 -4.00 3.43 -7.05
N GLU A 130 -3.83 3.52 -8.36
CA GLU A 130 -4.72 2.93 -9.37
C GLU A 130 -3.94 1.90 -10.20
N GLU A 131 -4.47 0.69 -10.34
CA GLU A 131 -3.91 -0.34 -11.24
C GLU A 131 -4.70 -0.37 -12.55
N ASP A 132 -4.01 -0.28 -13.68
CA ASP A 132 -4.64 -0.40 -15.00
C ASP A 132 -4.79 -1.86 -15.45
N GLU A 133 -5.45 -2.07 -16.59
CA GLU A 133 -5.70 -3.39 -17.17
C GLU A 133 -4.40 -4.14 -17.55
N GLN A 134 -3.29 -3.43 -17.70
CA GLN A 134 -1.95 -3.96 -17.98
C GLN A 134 -1.15 -4.23 -16.68
N GLY A 135 -1.78 -4.05 -15.52
CA GLY A 135 -1.18 -4.24 -14.19
C GLY A 135 -0.14 -3.17 -13.84
N ARG A 136 -0.15 -2.01 -14.51
CA ARG A 136 0.71 -0.87 -14.13
C ARG A 136 0.03 -0.10 -13.01
N VAL A 137 0.84 0.31 -12.04
CA VAL A 137 0.38 1.03 -10.86
C VAL A 137 0.67 2.51 -11.05
N PHE A 138 -0.34 3.35 -10.93
CA PHE A 138 -0.25 4.80 -10.99
C PHE A 138 -0.57 5.42 -9.64
N ILE A 139 0.13 6.50 -9.31
CA ILE A 139 -0.18 7.38 -8.18
C ILE A 139 -1.11 8.47 -8.69
N VAL A 140 -2.25 8.61 -8.04
CA VAL A 140 -3.35 9.50 -8.45
C VAL A 140 -3.67 10.45 -7.30
N ALA A 141 -3.79 11.76 -7.58
CA ALA A 141 -4.24 12.71 -6.58
C ALA A 141 -5.72 12.46 -6.22
N ILE A 142 -6.07 12.52 -4.94
CA ILE A 142 -7.47 12.38 -4.48
C ILE A 142 -8.07 13.68 -3.92
N VAL A 143 -7.21 14.68 -3.70
CA VAL A 143 -7.55 16.04 -3.31
C VAL A 143 -6.69 17.00 -4.15
N PRO A 144 -7.03 18.30 -4.23
CA PRO A 144 -6.12 19.27 -4.81
C PRO A 144 -4.79 19.29 -4.04
N ILE A 145 -3.66 19.28 -4.77
CA ILE A 145 -2.31 19.30 -4.17
C ILE A 145 -1.59 20.53 -4.70
N GLU A 146 -1.25 21.46 -3.82
CA GLU A 146 -0.55 22.69 -4.18
C GLU A 146 0.94 22.42 -4.48
N ALA A 147 1.53 23.26 -5.32
CA ALA A 147 2.96 23.26 -5.56
C ALA A 147 3.75 23.33 -4.23
N GLY A 148 4.72 22.43 -4.06
CA GLY A 148 5.53 22.35 -2.86
C GLY A 148 5.00 21.42 -1.77
N GLN A 149 3.77 20.89 -1.88
CA GLN A 149 3.27 19.86 -0.97
C GLN A 149 3.91 18.50 -1.24
N GLU A 150 4.13 17.71 -0.18
CA GLU A 150 4.60 16.33 -0.28
C GLU A 150 3.44 15.40 -0.63
N LEU A 151 3.72 14.41 -1.48
CA LEU A 151 2.77 13.37 -1.86
C LEU A 151 2.82 12.23 -0.83
N PHE A 152 1.65 11.73 -0.47
CA PHE A 152 1.48 10.62 0.46
C PHE A 152 0.36 9.68 0.02
N TYR A 153 0.54 8.37 0.22
CA TYR A 153 -0.54 7.39 0.10
C TYR A 153 -0.59 6.45 1.31
N ASP A 154 -1.74 5.81 1.55
CA ASP A 154 -1.83 4.75 2.55
C ASP A 154 -1.14 3.49 2.03
N TYR A 155 -0.01 3.10 2.63
CA TYR A 155 0.73 1.90 2.23
C TYR A 155 -0.11 0.64 2.38
N ALA A 156 -1.11 0.65 3.28
CA ALA A 156 -1.99 -0.48 3.48
C ALA A 156 -1.23 -1.80 3.74
N LEU A 157 -0.13 -1.75 4.51
CA LEU A 157 0.72 -2.92 4.75
C LEU A 157 -0.09 -4.01 5.47
N GLU A 158 -0.21 -5.16 4.83
CA GLU A 158 -0.84 -6.34 5.42
C GLU A 158 0.23 -7.36 5.77
N ILE A 159 0.08 -7.96 6.95
CA ILE A 159 0.88 -9.08 7.43
C ILE A 159 -0.09 -10.21 7.85
N ASP A 160 0.38 -11.46 7.79
CA ASP A 160 -0.43 -12.63 8.12
C ASP A 160 -0.35 -13.01 9.62
N GLU A 161 0.47 -12.30 10.39
CA GLU A 161 0.66 -12.45 11.82
C GLU A 161 -0.32 -11.60 12.66
N PRO A 162 -0.67 -12.06 13.88
CA PRO A 162 -1.43 -11.25 14.82
C PRO A 162 -0.71 -9.93 15.13
N LEU A 163 -1.45 -8.83 15.17
CA LEU A 163 -0.88 -7.51 15.42
C LEU A 163 -0.48 -7.35 16.90
N THR A 164 0.79 -7.65 17.21
CA THR A 164 1.37 -7.50 18.56
C THR A 164 1.81 -6.06 18.82
N ALA A 165 2.03 -5.71 20.09
CA ALA A 165 2.58 -4.40 20.46
C ALA A 165 4.02 -4.21 19.95
N GLU A 166 4.78 -5.30 19.80
CA GLU A 166 6.10 -5.30 19.18
C GLU A 166 6.03 -4.96 17.70
N LEU A 167 5.20 -5.67 16.91
CA LEU A 167 5.01 -5.37 15.49
C LEU A 167 4.53 -3.93 15.26
N LYS A 168 3.62 -3.41 16.11
CA LYS A 168 3.20 -2.02 16.01
C LYS A 168 4.34 -1.02 16.23
N ARG A 169 5.31 -1.34 17.10
CA ARG A 169 6.49 -0.51 17.35
C ARG A 169 7.49 -0.60 16.20
N ASP A 170 7.74 -1.79 15.68
CA ASP A 170 8.65 -1.99 14.55
C ASP A 170 8.14 -1.29 13.28
N TYR A 171 6.82 -1.30 13.11
CA TYR A 171 6.11 -0.60 12.04
C TYR A 171 5.47 0.71 12.53
N ALA A 172 6.14 1.46 13.40
CA ALA A 172 5.61 2.72 13.90
C ALA A 172 5.33 3.71 12.75
N CYS A 173 4.16 4.33 12.77
CA CYS A 173 3.82 5.37 11.81
C CYS A 173 4.25 6.75 12.33
N LEU A 174 5.03 7.46 11.53
CA LEU A 174 5.55 8.80 11.87
C LEU A 174 4.88 9.92 11.05
N CYS A 175 3.73 9.66 10.43
CA CYS A 175 3.14 10.58 9.46
C CYS A 175 2.64 11.93 10.03
N GLY A 176 2.51 12.06 11.35
CA GLY A 176 2.10 13.31 12.01
C GLY A 176 0.63 13.69 11.85
N SER A 177 -0.17 12.91 11.11
CA SER A 177 -1.62 13.12 10.97
C SER A 177 -2.35 13.03 12.33
N ALA A 178 -3.38 13.86 12.51
CA ALA A 178 -4.23 13.83 13.70
C ALA A 178 -5.01 12.51 13.83
N GLN A 179 -5.32 11.87 12.69
CA GLN A 179 -5.98 10.57 12.59
C GLN A 179 -4.97 9.42 12.40
N CYS A 180 -3.73 9.61 12.83
CA CYS A 180 -2.69 8.58 12.71
C CYS A 180 -3.08 7.30 13.47
N ARG A 181 -2.99 6.14 12.79
CA ARG A 181 -3.26 4.81 13.37
C ARG A 181 -2.14 4.33 14.32
N GLY A 182 -1.04 5.07 14.41
CA GLY A 182 0.15 4.72 15.19
C GLY A 182 1.06 3.66 14.57
N THR A 183 0.62 2.96 13.52
CA THR A 183 1.41 1.95 12.80
C THR A 183 1.14 2.00 11.29
N LEU A 184 2.13 1.60 10.49
CA LEU A 184 2.02 1.40 9.05
C LEU A 184 1.17 0.18 8.68
N LEU A 185 0.94 -0.72 9.63
CA LEU A 185 0.19 -1.96 9.44
C LEU A 185 -1.33 -1.71 9.44
N LYS A 186 -2.03 -2.29 8.47
CA LYS A 186 -3.49 -2.32 8.46
C LYS A 186 -4.00 -3.24 9.58
N THR A 187 -4.86 -2.70 10.44
CA THR A 187 -5.62 -3.51 11.38
C THR A 187 -6.66 -4.32 10.61
N ARG A 188 -6.40 -5.61 10.35
CA ARG A 188 -7.48 -6.49 9.88
C ARG A 188 -8.54 -6.58 10.97
N ARG A 189 -9.79 -6.25 10.62
CA ARG A 189 -10.94 -6.65 11.45
C ARG A 189 -10.86 -8.19 11.59
N PRO A 190 -10.93 -8.77 12.79
CA PRO A 190 -10.85 -10.22 12.93
C PRO A 190 -11.89 -10.86 12.02
N ARG A 191 -11.46 -11.78 11.15
CA ARG A 191 -12.38 -12.54 10.29
C ARG A 191 -13.41 -13.17 11.22
N ALA A 192 -14.69 -12.82 11.05
CA ALA A 192 -15.77 -13.52 11.75
C ALA A 192 -15.58 -15.01 11.48
N LYS A 193 -15.38 -15.80 12.55
CA LYS A 193 -15.14 -17.24 12.46
C LYS A 193 -16.20 -17.83 11.55
N ALA A 194 -15.77 -18.43 10.43
CA ALA A 194 -16.67 -19.14 9.54
C ALA A 194 -17.44 -20.15 10.40
N LYS A 195 -18.77 -19.99 10.48
CA LYS A 195 -19.63 -20.87 11.28
C LYS A 195 -19.41 -22.29 10.79
N ALA A 196 -18.96 -23.17 11.68
CA ALA A 196 -18.79 -24.58 11.40
C ALA A 196 -20.10 -25.15 10.84
N LYS A 197 -20.03 -25.81 9.69
CA LYS A 197 -21.17 -26.53 9.10
C LYS A 197 -21.59 -27.64 10.07
N PRO A 198 -22.88 -27.79 10.42
CA PRO A 198 -23.31 -28.85 11.32
C PRO A 198 -23.04 -30.22 10.66
N GLN A 199 -22.35 -31.07 11.41
CA GLN A 199 -22.00 -32.42 11.01
C GLN A 199 -23.28 -33.26 10.94
N ARG A 200 -23.68 -33.66 9.73
CA ARG A 200 -24.79 -34.58 9.49
C ARG A 200 -24.44 -35.92 10.14
N GLN A 201 -25.13 -36.29 11.23
CA GLN A 201 -25.00 -37.60 11.85
C GLN A 201 -25.41 -38.67 10.83
N ARG A 202 -24.47 -39.54 10.47
CA ARG A 202 -24.74 -40.78 9.72
C ARG A 202 -25.33 -41.77 10.72
N ARG A 203 -26.61 -42.08 10.61
CA ARG A 203 -27.23 -43.22 11.32
C ARG A 203 -26.69 -44.50 10.69
N SER A 204 -25.80 -45.18 11.40
CA SER A 204 -25.42 -46.58 11.17
C SER A 204 -26.25 -47.46 12.07
N THR A 205 -27.06 -48.34 11.49
CA THR A 205 -27.48 -49.59 12.13
C THR A 205 -27.52 -50.65 11.03
N GLU A 206 -26.39 -51.33 10.85
CA GLU A 206 -26.36 -52.71 10.36
C GLU A 206 -26.88 -53.60 11.49
N GLY A 207 -27.71 -54.58 11.15
CA GLY A 207 -28.46 -55.39 12.10
C GLY A 207 -27.67 -56.54 12.74
N ARG A 208 -28.39 -57.36 13.54
CA ARG A 208 -28.36 -58.83 13.57
C ARG A 208 -29.07 -59.35 14.84
N ALA A 209 -30.18 -60.06 14.64
CA ALA A 209 -30.56 -61.29 15.33
C ALA A 209 -31.71 -61.92 14.53
#